data_AF-A0A7W8NE83-F1
#
_entry.id   AF-A0A7W8NE83-F1
#
_cell.length_a   1.000
_cell.length_b   1.000
_cell.length_c   1.000
_cell.angle_alpha   90.00
_cell.angle_beta   90.00
_cell.angle_gamma   90.00
#
_symmetry.space_group_name_H-M   'P 1'
#
loop_
_entity.id
_entity.type
_entity.pdbx_description
1 polymer ?
#
loop_
_entity_poly.entity_id
_entity_poly.type
_entity_poly.pdbx_seq_one_letter_code
_entity_poly.pdbx_strand_id
1 'polypeptide(L)'
;MTFVAVAYPFMARNRSTSPQYEPTQASLALKMRRVELGKSQADVAFESEVLTQTTVSELERGKYGPEDLTAARLSALARGLNWTVAELEAATGLNLGLSPASDDQMTVVLRPLPEGLQAAIDIYGKRFSDLLDPTWQQYMAKFRWREGQPEDAESWLDLYRDLSRAGIVPGEN
;
A
#
# COMPACT_ATOMS: atom_id res chain seq x y z
N MET A 1 30.20 58.13 39.24
CA MET A 1 30.13 57.27 38.04
C MET A 1 28.98 56.29 38.26
N THR A 2 27.83 56.53 37.63
CA THR A 2 26.62 55.71 37.82
C THR A 2 26.18 55.22 36.45
N PHE A 3 26.26 53.91 36.23
CA PHE A 3 25.76 53.27 35.01
C PHE A 3 24.26 53.02 35.15
N VAL A 4 23.48 53.57 34.22
CA VAL A 4 22.04 53.30 34.08
C VAL A 4 21.88 52.10 33.15
N ALA A 5 21.32 51.00 33.68
CA ALA A 5 21.00 49.81 32.91
C ALA A 5 19.76 50.04 32.05
N VAL A 6 19.91 49.87 30.73
CA VAL A 6 18.82 49.93 29.76
C VAL A 6 18.10 48.58 29.75
N ALA A 7 16.86 48.56 30.24
CA ALA A 7 15.97 47.42 30.14
C ALA A 7 15.42 47.32 28.70
N TYR A 8 15.77 46.26 27.98
CA TYR A 8 15.09 45.92 26.73
C TYR A 8 13.77 45.21 27.05
N PRO A 9 12.62 45.63 26.49
CA PRO A 9 11.39 44.89 26.62
C PRO A 9 11.49 43.57 25.84
N PHE A 10 11.44 42.47 26.58
CA PHE A 10 11.22 41.12 26.06
C PHE A 10 9.86 41.11 25.34
N MET A 11 9.86 41.29 24.03
CA MET A 11 8.68 41.10 23.21
C MET A 11 8.27 39.62 23.29
N ALA A 12 7.27 39.35 24.13
CA ALA A 12 6.53 38.10 24.09
C ALA A 12 6.01 37.92 22.66
N ARG A 13 6.60 36.98 21.92
CA ARG A 13 6.02 36.54 20.64
C ARG A 13 4.63 36.01 20.97
N ASN A 14 3.60 36.73 20.50
CA ASN A 14 2.24 36.21 20.39
C ASN A 14 2.34 34.82 19.77
N ARG A 15 2.11 33.78 20.56
CA ARG A 15 1.81 32.45 20.02
C ARG A 15 0.44 32.61 19.39
N SER A 16 0.40 33.03 18.14
CA SER A 16 -0.79 32.93 17.31
C SER A 16 -1.29 31.50 17.47
N THR A 17 -2.42 31.35 18.15
CA THR A 17 -3.18 30.12 18.27
C THR A 17 -3.51 29.72 16.84
N SER A 18 -2.62 28.93 16.26
CA SER A 18 -2.82 28.40 14.93
C SER A 18 -4.12 27.60 14.97
N PRO A 19 -4.95 27.64 13.91
CA PRO A 19 -6.18 26.85 13.86
C PRO A 19 -5.87 25.42 14.31
N GLN A 20 -6.62 24.94 15.31
CA GLN A 20 -6.56 23.56 15.75
C GLN A 20 -7.20 22.74 14.64
N TYR A 21 -6.37 22.07 13.85
CA TYR A 21 -6.84 21.06 12.92
C TYR A 21 -7.03 19.78 13.73
N GLU A 22 -8.16 19.11 13.53
CA GLU A 22 -8.40 17.80 14.14
C GLU A 22 -7.36 16.82 13.58
N PRO A 23 -6.56 16.17 14.45
CA PRO A 23 -5.54 15.25 13.97
C PRO A 23 -6.20 14.05 13.31
N THR A 24 -5.99 13.90 12.00
CA THR A 24 -6.42 12.74 11.23
C THR A 24 -5.67 11.49 11.66
N GLN A 25 -6.21 10.31 11.37
CA GLN A 25 -5.53 9.02 11.60
C GLN A 25 -4.12 9.03 10.98
N ALA A 26 -3.98 9.56 9.77
CA ALA A 26 -2.69 9.72 9.10
C ALA A 26 -1.71 10.59 9.90
N SER A 27 -2.15 11.77 10.38
CA SER A 27 -1.30 12.66 11.16
C SER A 27 -0.82 12.04 12.48
N LEU A 28 -1.68 11.24 13.12
CA LEU A 28 -1.34 10.50 14.33
C LEU A 28 -0.35 9.37 14.04
N ALA A 29 -0.55 8.61 12.96
CA ALA A 29 0.34 7.54 12.55
C ALA A 29 1.76 8.05 12.29
N LEU A 30 1.90 9.17 11.56
CA LEU A 30 3.19 9.82 11.30
C LEU A 30 3.88 10.25 12.61
N LYS A 31 3.12 10.89 13.51
CA LYS A 31 3.63 11.35 14.81
C LYS A 31 4.07 10.18 15.69
N MET A 32 3.26 9.12 15.76
CA MET A 32 3.59 7.92 16.54
C MET A 32 4.87 7.28 16.03
N ARG A 33 4.98 7.08 14.72
CA ARG A 33 6.18 6.51 14.11
C ARG A 33 7.44 7.31 14.41
N ARG A 34 7.37 8.65 14.32
CA ARG A 34 8.50 9.51 14.68
C ARG A 34 8.91 9.31 16.15
N VAL A 35 7.94 9.24 17.06
CA VAL A 35 8.21 9.02 18.49
C VAL A 35 8.81 7.64 18.75
N GLU A 36 8.34 6.59 18.07
CA GLU A 36 8.93 5.24 18.13
C GLU A 36 10.40 5.22 17.71
N LEU A 37 10.75 6.00 16.69
CA LEU A 37 12.12 6.15 16.21
C LEU A 37 12.99 7.06 17.11
N GLY A 38 12.40 7.70 18.13
CA GLY A 38 13.11 8.66 18.99
C GLY A 38 13.57 9.93 18.25
N LYS A 39 12.98 10.23 17.08
CA LYS A 39 13.42 11.34 16.22
C LYS A 39 12.66 12.64 16.54
N SER A 40 13.34 13.77 16.36
CA SER A 40 12.67 15.08 16.32
C SER A 40 12.09 15.34 14.93
N GLN A 41 11.19 16.32 14.81
CA GLN A 41 10.64 16.74 13.51
C GLN A 41 11.75 17.28 12.57
N ALA A 42 12.81 17.85 13.15
CA ALA A 42 13.96 18.35 12.40
C ALA A 42 14.80 17.19 11.84
N ASP A 43 14.93 16.09 12.59
CA ASP A 43 15.67 14.89 12.13
C ASP A 43 14.93 14.22 10.96
N VAL A 44 13.60 14.08 11.06
CA VAL A 44 12.78 13.54 9.96
C VAL A 44 12.88 14.42 8.71
N ALA A 45 12.85 15.75 8.88
CA ALA A 45 13.03 16.68 7.77
C ALA A 45 14.43 16.56 7.15
N PHE A 46 15.47 16.51 7.97
CA PHE A 46 16.85 16.35 7.53
C PHE A 46 17.05 15.05 6.73
N GLU A 47 16.55 13.93 7.24
CA GLU A 47 16.66 12.62 6.58
C GLU A 47 15.79 12.48 5.32
N SER A 48 14.73 13.27 5.22
CA SER A 48 13.91 13.33 4.02
C SER A 48 14.60 14.06 2.86
N GLU A 49 15.63 14.88 3.15
CA GLU A 49 16.36 15.79 2.24
C GLU A 49 15.50 16.84 1.50
N VAL A 50 14.19 16.62 1.37
CA VAL A 50 13.26 17.41 0.56
C VAL A 50 12.25 18.15 1.42
N LEU A 51 11.87 17.61 2.59
CA LEU A 51 10.88 18.24 3.46
C LEU A 51 11.54 19.21 4.43
N THR A 52 10.78 20.25 4.78
CA THR A 52 11.15 21.16 5.87
C THR A 52 10.52 20.68 7.17
N GLN A 53 11.14 21.04 8.32
CA GLN A 53 10.57 20.77 9.64
C GLN A 53 9.14 21.32 9.77
N THR A 54 8.87 22.49 9.17
CA THR A 54 7.53 23.08 9.14
C THR A 54 6.53 22.17 8.45
N THR A 55 6.89 21.60 7.30
CA THR A 55 6.04 20.66 6.56
C THR A 55 5.73 19.41 7.40
N VAL A 56 6.73 18.85 8.08
CA VAL A 56 6.53 17.69 8.99
C VAL A 56 5.58 18.06 10.14
N SER A 57 5.74 19.25 10.72
CA SER A 57 4.86 19.74 11.78
C SER A 57 3.42 19.92 11.31
N GLU A 58 3.22 20.42 10.09
CA GLU A 58 1.89 20.63 9.51
C GLU A 58 1.19 19.32 9.16
N LEU A 59 1.95 18.31 8.72
CA LEU A 59 1.46 16.94 8.50
C LEU A 59 1.05 16.27 9.82
N GLU A 60 1.88 16.36 10.86
CA GLU A 60 1.58 15.80 12.20
C GLU A 60 0.40 16.49 12.89
N ARG A 61 0.07 17.70 12.45
CA ARG A 61 -1.09 18.45 12.95
C ARG A 61 -2.35 18.23 12.13
N GLY A 62 -2.26 17.55 10.97
CA GLY A 62 -3.39 17.36 10.06
C GLY A 62 -3.79 18.63 9.29
N LYS A 63 -2.89 19.63 9.18
CA LYS A 63 -3.13 20.80 8.31
C LYS A 63 -3.02 20.42 6.83
N TYR A 64 -2.11 19.51 6.52
CA TYR A 64 -1.95 18.88 5.22
C TYR A 64 -2.04 17.37 5.41
N GLY A 65 -2.66 16.70 4.45
CA GLY A 65 -2.62 15.25 4.36
C GLY A 65 -1.40 14.77 3.57
N PRO A 66 -0.95 13.51 3.77
CA PRO A 66 0.02 12.87 2.88
C PRO A 66 -0.41 12.93 1.40
N GLU A 67 -1.72 12.92 1.14
CA GLU A 67 -2.33 13.03 -0.20
C GLU A 67 -2.10 14.38 -0.89
N ASP A 68 -1.81 15.44 -0.12
CA ASP A 68 -1.52 16.77 -0.66
C ASP A 68 -0.05 16.90 -1.12
N LEU A 69 0.79 15.91 -0.79
CA LEU A 69 2.20 15.92 -1.15
C LEU A 69 2.43 15.38 -2.56
N THR A 70 3.41 15.96 -3.26
CA THR A 70 3.91 15.37 -4.51
C THR A 70 4.58 14.03 -4.25
N ALA A 71 4.60 13.15 -5.25
CA ALA A 71 5.21 11.83 -5.14
C ALA A 71 6.64 11.85 -4.58
N ALA A 72 7.47 12.79 -5.04
CA ALA A 72 8.83 12.96 -4.54
C ALA A 72 8.89 13.31 -3.04
N ARG A 73 7.98 14.18 -2.56
CA ARG A 73 7.88 14.57 -1.15
C ARG A 73 7.33 13.45 -0.28
N LEU A 74 6.47 12.61 -0.85
CA LEU A 74 5.89 11.47 -0.17
C LEU A 74 6.92 10.36 0.05
N SER A 75 7.69 10.03 -1.00
CA SER A 75 8.82 9.10 -0.89
C SER A 75 9.90 9.61 0.07
N ALA A 76 10.16 10.93 0.06
CA ALA A 76 11.06 11.57 1.01
C ALA A 76 10.56 11.47 2.46
N LEU A 77 9.26 11.65 2.70
CA LEU A 77 8.64 11.47 4.02
C LEU A 77 8.77 10.03 4.52
N ALA A 78 8.47 9.06 3.65
CA ALA A 78 8.60 7.64 3.96
C ALA A 78 10.04 7.30 4.38
N ARG A 79 11.03 7.79 3.61
CA ARG A 79 12.46 7.63 3.92
C ARG A 79 12.83 8.22 5.29
N GLY A 80 12.42 9.46 5.59
CA GLY A 80 12.71 10.08 6.89
C GLY A 80 12.08 9.36 8.08
N LEU A 81 10.94 8.68 7.86
CA LEU A 81 10.24 7.85 8.84
C LEU A 81 10.66 6.37 8.81
N ASN A 82 11.71 6.04 8.05
CA ASN A 82 12.19 4.67 7.85
C ASN A 82 11.04 3.70 7.52
N TRP A 83 10.22 4.12 6.56
CA TRP A 83 9.13 3.36 5.96
C TRP A 83 9.34 3.27 4.46
N THR A 84 8.85 2.19 3.88
CA THR A 84 8.52 2.11 2.46
C THR A 84 7.26 2.93 2.17
N VAL A 85 7.04 3.27 0.89
CA VAL A 85 5.81 3.96 0.47
C VAL A 85 4.58 3.11 0.80
N ALA A 86 4.68 1.79 0.69
CA ALA A 86 3.60 0.85 1.04
C ALA A 86 3.28 0.82 2.54
N GLU A 87 4.31 0.84 3.40
CA GLU A 87 4.11 0.93 4.86
C GLU A 87 3.49 2.27 5.25
N LEU A 88 3.85 3.36 4.56
CA LEU A 88 3.23 4.67 4.77
C LEU A 88 1.75 4.66 4.37
N GLU A 89 1.39 4.09 3.22
CA GLU A 89 -0.01 3.92 2.80
C GLU A 89 -0.80 3.06 3.81
N ALA A 90 -0.24 1.94 4.25
CA ALA A 90 -0.87 1.05 5.22
C ALA A 90 -1.06 1.73 6.60
N ALA A 91 -0.07 2.48 7.08
CA ALA A 91 -0.12 3.16 8.37
C ALA A 91 -1.05 4.37 8.37
N THR A 92 -1.14 5.08 7.24
CA THR A 92 -2.00 6.25 7.10
C THR A 92 -3.43 5.91 6.68
N GLY A 93 -3.64 4.70 6.15
CA GLY A 93 -4.92 4.26 5.58
C GLY A 93 -5.25 4.93 4.24
N LEU A 94 -4.26 5.56 3.60
CA LEU A 94 -4.43 6.29 2.35
C LEU A 94 -3.91 5.46 1.18
N ASN A 95 -4.66 5.43 0.08
CA ASN A 95 -4.20 4.90 -1.20
C ASN A 95 -3.63 6.06 -2.02
N LEU A 96 -2.31 6.17 -2.07
CA LEU A 96 -1.60 7.27 -2.71
C LEU A 96 -1.19 6.92 -4.14
N GLY A 97 -1.35 5.66 -4.56
CA GLY A 97 -1.05 5.18 -5.90
C GLY A 97 0.44 5.23 -6.26
N LEU A 98 1.31 5.34 -5.25
CA LEU A 98 2.74 5.56 -5.39
C LEU A 98 3.60 4.39 -4.91
N SER A 99 3.01 3.47 -4.16
CA SER A 99 3.63 2.16 -4.04
C SER A 99 3.79 1.63 -5.46
N PRO A 100 5.01 1.27 -5.91
CA PRO A 100 5.10 0.33 -7.01
C PRO A 100 4.21 -0.80 -6.55
N ALA A 101 3.14 -1.08 -7.31
CA ALA A 101 2.23 -2.17 -7.03
C ALA A 101 3.11 -3.29 -6.51
N SER A 102 2.98 -3.62 -5.23
CA SER A 102 3.77 -4.71 -4.70
C SER A 102 3.36 -5.87 -5.58
N ASP A 103 4.26 -6.28 -6.47
CA ASP A 103 4.22 -7.56 -7.18
C ASP A 103 4.19 -8.73 -6.17
N ASP A 104 4.18 -8.43 -4.86
CA ASP A 104 4.10 -9.33 -3.73
C ASP A 104 2.85 -9.15 -2.85
N GLN A 105 1.78 -8.57 -3.39
CA GLN A 105 0.42 -9.01 -3.02
C GLN A 105 -0.32 -9.37 -4.30
N MET A 106 -0.09 -10.62 -4.72
CA MET A 106 -1.15 -11.45 -5.28
C MET A 106 -2.33 -11.53 -4.28
N THR A 107 -3.02 -10.42 -4.03
CA THR A 107 -4.45 -10.47 -4.28
C THR A 107 -4.55 -10.73 -5.77
N VAL A 108 -4.46 -12.01 -6.15
CA VAL A 108 -5.20 -12.49 -7.29
C VAL A 108 -6.58 -11.94 -7.00
N VAL A 109 -6.98 -10.88 -7.71
CA VAL A 109 -8.39 -10.67 -7.96
C VAL A 109 -8.76 -11.97 -8.62
N LEU A 110 -9.17 -12.95 -7.80
CA LEU A 110 -9.63 -14.25 -8.24
C LEU A 110 -10.78 -13.83 -9.13
N ARG A 111 -10.49 -13.75 -10.43
CA ARG A 111 -11.56 -13.69 -11.41
C ARG A 111 -12.46 -14.82 -10.98
N PRO A 112 -13.73 -14.54 -10.66
CA PRO A 112 -14.61 -15.56 -10.13
C PRO A 112 -14.47 -16.75 -11.05
N LEU A 113 -14.02 -17.87 -10.49
CA LEU A 113 -13.75 -19.04 -11.31
C LEU A 113 -15.06 -19.33 -12.05
N PRO A 114 -14.97 -19.64 -13.35
CA PRO A 114 -16.15 -20.04 -14.11
C PRO A 114 -16.87 -21.12 -13.32
N GLU A 115 -18.20 -21.04 -13.22
CA GLU A 115 -18.98 -21.95 -12.38
C GLU A 115 -18.66 -23.42 -12.69
N GLY A 116 -18.53 -23.76 -13.98
CA GLY A 116 -18.11 -25.10 -14.41
C GLY A 116 -16.70 -25.50 -14.01
N LEU A 117 -15.75 -24.57 -13.96
CA LEU A 117 -14.38 -24.86 -13.49
C LEU A 117 -14.38 -25.09 -11.98
N GLN A 118 -15.14 -24.28 -11.23
CA GLN A 118 -15.30 -24.47 -9.79
C GLN A 118 -15.95 -25.82 -9.46
N ALA A 119 -16.97 -26.22 -10.22
CA ALA A 119 -17.60 -27.54 -10.10
C ALA A 119 -16.62 -28.67 -10.43
N ALA A 120 -15.77 -28.52 -11.44
CA ALA A 120 -14.73 -29.50 -11.77
C ALA A 120 -13.71 -29.67 -10.64
N ILE A 121 -13.32 -28.57 -9.98
CA ILE A 121 -12.41 -28.59 -8.82
C ILE A 121 -13.06 -29.32 -7.64
N ASP A 122 -14.33 -29.05 -7.35
CA ASP A 122 -15.04 -29.69 -6.23
C ASP A 122 -15.21 -31.20 -6.43
N ILE A 123 -15.59 -31.60 -7.64
CA ILE A 123 -15.86 -33.01 -7.99
C ILE A 123 -14.56 -33.81 -8.18
N TYR A 124 -13.58 -33.24 -8.89
CA TYR A 124 -12.39 -33.98 -9.36
C TYR A 124 -11.08 -33.58 -8.68
N GLY A 125 -11.03 -32.48 -7.91
CA GLY A 125 -9.81 -31.99 -7.27
C GLY A 125 -9.19 -32.97 -6.28
N LYS A 126 -9.99 -33.87 -5.68
CA LYS A 126 -9.47 -34.98 -4.84
C LYS A 126 -8.69 -36.02 -5.65
N ARG A 127 -9.01 -36.17 -6.93
CA ARG A 127 -8.40 -37.16 -7.84
C ARG A 127 -7.25 -36.56 -8.65
N PHE A 128 -7.32 -35.27 -8.96
CA PHE A 128 -6.29 -34.52 -9.67
C PHE A 128 -5.87 -33.33 -8.80
N SER A 129 -4.81 -33.50 -8.00
CA SER A 129 -4.29 -32.47 -7.11
C SER A 129 -3.87 -31.20 -7.83
N ASP A 130 -3.48 -31.31 -9.11
CA ASP A 130 -3.05 -30.16 -9.91
C ASP A 130 -4.22 -29.21 -10.23
N LEU A 131 -5.47 -29.70 -10.25
CA LEU A 131 -6.65 -28.82 -10.38
C LEU A 131 -6.85 -27.93 -9.14
N LEU A 132 -6.30 -28.33 -7.98
CA LEU A 132 -6.31 -27.50 -6.77
C LEU A 132 -5.25 -26.40 -6.83
N ASP A 133 -4.30 -26.46 -7.77
CA ASP A 133 -3.26 -25.46 -7.92
C ASP A 133 -3.88 -24.15 -8.48
N PRO A 134 -3.73 -23.02 -7.78
CA PRO A 134 -4.26 -21.74 -8.24
C PRO A 134 -3.69 -21.32 -9.61
N THR A 135 -2.48 -21.75 -9.96
CA THR A 135 -1.83 -21.49 -11.25
C THR A 135 -2.56 -22.19 -12.39
N TRP A 136 -2.96 -23.45 -12.18
CA TRP A 136 -3.80 -24.20 -13.12
C TRP A 136 -5.18 -23.59 -13.27
N GLN A 137 -5.80 -23.21 -12.16
CA GLN A 137 -7.13 -22.58 -12.15
C GLN A 137 -7.13 -21.27 -12.94
N GLN A 138 -6.13 -20.42 -12.74
CA GLN A 138 -5.98 -19.16 -13.48
C GLN A 138 -5.62 -19.38 -14.95
N TYR A 139 -4.82 -20.39 -15.26
CA TYR A 139 -4.46 -20.72 -16.63
C TYR A 139 -5.69 -21.18 -17.43
N MET A 140 -6.46 -22.10 -16.86
CA MET A 140 -7.70 -22.59 -17.45
C MET A 140 -8.76 -21.49 -17.56
N ALA A 141 -8.89 -20.62 -16.53
CA ALA A 141 -9.83 -19.50 -16.56
C ALA A 141 -9.53 -18.45 -17.65
N LYS A 142 -8.30 -18.40 -18.18
CA LYS A 142 -7.93 -17.55 -19.33
C LYS A 142 -8.36 -18.13 -20.67
N PHE A 143 -8.72 -19.42 -20.72
CA PHE A 143 -9.05 -20.10 -21.97
C PHE A 143 -10.32 -19.52 -22.59
N ARG A 144 -10.21 -19.13 -23.87
CA ARG A 144 -11.32 -18.55 -24.64
C ARG A 144 -11.98 -19.66 -25.46
N TRP A 145 -13.13 -20.10 -24.98
CA TRP A 145 -13.99 -21.03 -25.70
C TRP A 145 -14.66 -20.33 -26.89
N ARG A 146 -14.82 -21.05 -28.00
CA ARG A 146 -15.39 -20.48 -29.24
C ARG A 146 -16.90 -20.27 -29.17
N GLU A 147 -17.60 -21.04 -28.32
CA GLU A 147 -19.06 -21.11 -28.29
C GLU A 147 -19.56 -21.08 -26.84
N GLY A 148 -19.56 -19.87 -26.24
CA GLY A 148 -19.88 -19.72 -24.83
C GLY A 148 -18.85 -20.37 -23.90
N GLN A 149 -18.80 -19.93 -22.65
CA GLN A 149 -17.96 -20.58 -21.66
C GLN A 149 -18.71 -21.81 -21.14
N PRO A 150 -18.09 -23.02 -21.12
CA PRO A 150 -18.78 -24.20 -20.63
C PRO A 150 -19.08 -24.05 -19.14
N GLU A 151 -20.32 -24.31 -18.77
CA GLU A 151 -20.78 -24.35 -17.37
C GLU A 151 -20.63 -25.77 -16.78
N ASP A 152 -20.36 -26.77 -17.63
CA ASP A 152 -20.23 -28.16 -17.22
C ASP A 152 -18.83 -28.52 -16.73
N ALA A 153 -18.75 -29.22 -15.60
CA ALA A 153 -17.51 -29.68 -14.99
C ALA A 153 -16.70 -30.64 -15.88
N GLU A 154 -17.37 -31.48 -16.67
CA GLU A 154 -16.72 -32.47 -17.54
C GLU A 154 -15.92 -31.81 -18.67
N SER A 155 -16.46 -30.76 -19.28
CA SER A 155 -15.79 -29.98 -20.34
C SER A 155 -14.49 -29.34 -19.85
N TRP A 156 -14.47 -28.86 -18.60
CA TRP A 156 -13.25 -28.33 -17.98
C TRP A 156 -12.24 -29.43 -17.64
N LEU A 157 -12.71 -30.61 -17.22
CA LEU A 157 -11.83 -31.75 -16.95
C LEU A 157 -11.16 -32.27 -18.23
N ASP A 158 -11.90 -32.35 -19.34
CA ASP A 158 -11.32 -32.75 -20.62
C ASP A 158 -10.28 -31.74 -21.12
N LEU A 159 -10.54 -30.42 -20.97
CA LEU A 159 -9.54 -29.39 -21.23
C LEU A 159 -8.27 -29.61 -20.39
N TYR A 160 -8.40 -29.86 -19.08
CA TYR A 160 -7.24 -30.13 -18.22
C TYR A 160 -6.48 -31.37 -18.68
N ARG A 161 -7.17 -32.45 -19.04
CA ARG A 161 -6.53 -33.68 -19.53
C ARG A 161 -5.79 -33.46 -20.83
N ASP A 162 -6.33 -32.68 -21.76
CA ASP A 162 -5.67 -32.35 -23.01
C ASP A 162 -4.41 -31.51 -22.78
N LEU A 163 -4.47 -30.51 -21.88
CA LEU A 163 -3.32 -29.69 -21.49
C LEU A 163 -2.23 -30.51 -20.78
N SER A 164 -2.64 -31.39 -19.85
CA SER A 164 -1.73 -32.30 -19.13
C SER A 164 -1.07 -33.31 -20.08
N ARG A 165 -1.83 -33.88 -21.04
CA ARG A 165 -1.29 -34.76 -22.09
C ARG A 165 -0.34 -34.05 -23.04
N ALA A 166 -0.56 -32.76 -23.29
CA ALA A 166 0.35 -31.93 -24.07
C ALA A 166 1.63 -31.55 -23.30
N GLY A 167 1.74 -31.90 -22.01
CA GLY A 167 2.90 -31.60 -21.17
C GLY A 167 2.99 -30.14 -20.76
N ILE A 168 1.87 -29.40 -20.80
CA ILE A 168 1.84 -27.98 -20.44
C ILE A 168 1.77 -27.87 -18.92
N VAL A 169 2.79 -27.25 -18.31
CA VAL A 169 2.81 -26.91 -16.88
C VAL A 169 2.68 -25.38 -16.75
N PRO A 170 1.53 -24.85 -16.33
CA PRO A 170 1.36 -23.41 -16.15
C PRO A 170 2.24 -22.92 -15.00
N GLY A 171 3.08 -21.91 -15.28
CA GLY A 171 3.98 -21.31 -14.29
C GLY A 171 5.45 -21.71 -14.42
N GLU A 172 5.78 -22.75 -15.18
CA GLU A 172 7.15 -23.03 -15.62
C GLU A 172 7.41 -22.34 -16.97
N ASN A 173 8.01 -21.16 -16.95
CA ASN A 173 8.66 -20.56 -18.11
C ASN A 173 9.80 -19.63 -17.67
#